data_AF-A0A4Q8TG41-F1
#
_entry.id   AF-A0A4Q8TG41-F1
#
_cell.length_a   1.000
_cell.length_b   1.000
_cell.length_c   1.000
_cell.angle_alpha   90.00
_cell.angle_beta   90.00
_cell.angle_gamma   90.00
#
_symmetry.space_group_name_H-M   'P 1'
#
loop_
_entity.id
_entity.type
_entity.pdbx_description
1 polymer ?
#
loop_
_entity_poly.entity_id
_entity_poly.type
_entity_poly.pdbx_seq_one_letter_code
_entity_poly.pdbx_strand_id
1 'polypeptide(L)'
;MILTRSQGERLAVIINASRPEWAIPSIAKILQTANQSNGLPAHDFNHAIRAVVAYATATVAGGEYVKQTPGFIHEPSRFWDDTAPTGKGYKSAPRVMCEEHSTYEAHSCSCCWADVNVGERTESQVGKRLHPAHPPNPGKAQAVKQAIKTLQAAQH
;
A
#
# COMPACT_ATOMS: atom_id res chain seq x y z
N MET A 1 5.45 12.84 -9.47
CA MET A 1 5.28 11.40 -9.79
C MET A 1 4.69 11.24 -11.18
N ILE A 2 5.39 10.49 -12.04
CA ILE A 2 4.84 10.04 -13.33
C ILE A 2 4.04 8.76 -13.09
N LEU A 3 2.78 8.72 -13.56
CA LEU A 3 1.92 7.55 -13.42
C LEU A 3 2.23 6.53 -14.52
N THR A 4 2.28 5.26 -14.16
CA THR A 4 2.17 4.18 -15.16
C THR A 4 0.77 4.18 -15.79
N ARG A 5 0.61 3.54 -16.96
CA ARG A 5 -0.70 3.41 -17.62
C ARG A 5 -1.78 2.85 -16.69
N SER A 6 -1.47 1.74 -16.02
CA SER A 6 -2.42 1.09 -15.09
C SER A 6 -2.71 1.93 -13.85
N GLN A 7 -1.76 2.75 -13.39
CA GLN A 7 -2.01 3.71 -12.31
C GLN A 7 -2.92 4.85 -12.77
N GLY A 8 -2.71 5.39 -13.98
CA GLY A 8 -3.56 6.42 -14.56
C GLY A 8 -5.01 5.95 -14.75
N GLU A 9 -5.20 4.75 -15.31
CA GLU A 9 -6.53 4.14 -15.48
C GLU A 9 -7.24 3.94 -14.12
N ARG A 10 -6.55 3.37 -13.13
CA ARG A 10 -7.10 3.18 -11.78
C ARG A 10 -7.45 4.49 -11.10
N LEU A 11 -6.58 5.50 -11.22
CA LEU A 11 -6.81 6.81 -10.61
C LEU A 11 -8.02 7.50 -11.24
N ALA A 12 -8.18 7.40 -12.57
CA ALA A 12 -9.35 7.97 -13.26
C ALA A 12 -10.67 7.35 -12.79
N VAL A 13 -10.70 6.03 -12.58
CA VAL A 13 -11.88 5.32 -12.02
C VAL A 13 -12.16 5.78 -10.59
N ILE A 14 -11.14 5.91 -9.74
CA ILE A 14 -11.31 6.37 -8.35
C ILE A 14 -11.86 7.81 -8.29
N ILE A 15 -11.34 8.70 -9.16
CA ILE A 15 -11.83 10.09 -9.25
C ILE A 15 -13.28 10.11 -9.71
N ASN A 16 -13.64 9.34 -10.74
CA ASN A 16 -15.02 9.26 -11.22
C ASN A 16 -15.97 8.65 -10.17
N ALA A 17 -15.52 7.65 -9.39
CA ALA A 17 -16.32 7.13 -8.28
C ALA A 17 -16.62 8.19 -7.21
N SER A 18 -15.71 9.16 -7.03
CA SER A 18 -15.92 10.29 -6.11
C SER A 18 -16.80 11.39 -6.72
N ARG A 19 -16.76 11.54 -8.05
CA ARG A 19 -17.47 12.56 -8.84
C ARG A 19 -18.00 11.96 -10.14
N PRO A 20 -19.16 11.28 -10.10
CA PRO A 20 -19.67 10.52 -11.25
C PRO A 20 -19.94 11.37 -12.49
N GLU A 21 -20.20 12.67 -12.32
CA GLU A 21 -20.41 13.62 -13.40
C GLU A 21 -19.13 13.97 -14.16
N TRP A 22 -17.95 13.70 -13.59
CA TRP A 22 -16.67 13.88 -14.28
C TRP A 22 -16.37 12.66 -15.13
N ALA A 23 -16.55 12.79 -16.44
CA ALA A 23 -16.33 11.69 -17.38
C ALA A 23 -14.89 11.14 -17.31
N ILE A 24 -14.77 9.81 -17.23
CA ILE A 24 -13.47 9.10 -17.19
C ILE A 24 -12.53 9.53 -18.33
N PRO A 25 -12.97 9.67 -19.61
CA PRO A 25 -12.09 10.12 -20.69
C PRO A 25 -11.48 11.51 -20.44
N SER A 26 -12.25 12.42 -19.84
CA SER A 26 -11.78 13.77 -19.50
C SER A 26 -10.72 13.72 -18.40
N ILE A 27 -10.95 12.91 -17.36
CA ILE A 27 -9.99 12.71 -16.26
C ILE A 27 -8.70 12.07 -16.80
N ALA A 28 -8.83 11.01 -17.59
CA ALA A 28 -7.70 10.30 -18.19
C ALA A 28 -6.84 11.23 -19.05
N LYS A 29 -7.46 12.11 -19.84
CA LYS A 29 -6.75 13.13 -20.64
C LYS A 29 -5.94 14.07 -19.75
N ILE A 30 -6.51 14.56 -18.66
CA ILE A 30 -5.81 15.46 -17.72
C ILE A 30 -4.60 14.76 -17.08
N LEU A 31 -4.78 13.52 -16.63
CA LEU A 31 -3.69 12.72 -16.06
C LEU A 31 -2.59 12.42 -17.09
N GLN A 32 -2.97 12.18 -18.34
CA GLN A 32 -2.01 12.00 -19.44
C GLN A 32 -1.21 13.28 -19.72
N THR A 33 -1.87 14.45 -19.75
CA THR A 33 -1.20 15.74 -19.91
C THR A 33 -0.24 16.01 -18.74
N ALA A 34 -0.64 15.69 -17.51
CA ALA A 34 0.23 15.81 -16.35
C ALA A 34 1.48 14.92 -16.49
N ASN A 35 1.31 13.68 -16.96
CA ASN A 35 2.42 12.76 -17.23
C ASN A 35 3.39 13.24 -18.33
N GLN A 36 2.92 14.06 -19.28
CA GLN A 36 3.77 14.62 -20.34
C GLN A 36 4.60 15.83 -19.87
N SER A 37 4.28 16.40 -18.70
CA SER A 37 5.04 17.48 -18.09
C SER A 37 5.88 16.95 -16.92
N ASN A 38 5.66 17.42 -15.69
CA ASN A 38 6.43 17.03 -14.50
C ASN A 38 5.76 15.89 -13.70
N GLY A 39 4.64 15.35 -14.20
CA GLY A 39 3.80 14.42 -13.46
C GLY A 39 2.96 15.11 -12.38
N LEU A 40 2.32 14.29 -11.55
CA LEU A 40 1.54 14.78 -10.41
C LEU A 40 2.45 15.22 -9.26
N PRO A 41 2.08 16.23 -8.46
CA PRO A 41 2.81 16.63 -7.25
C PRO A 41 2.57 15.64 -6.08
N ALA A 42 2.75 14.36 -6.36
CA ALA A 42 2.62 13.24 -5.43
C ALA A 42 3.99 12.59 -5.14
N HIS A 43 4.12 12.03 -3.94
CA HIS A 43 5.29 11.23 -3.53
C HIS A 43 5.18 9.77 -3.97
N ASP A 44 3.98 9.20 -3.85
CA ASP A 44 3.64 7.83 -4.24
C ASP A 44 2.18 7.75 -4.72
N PHE A 45 1.78 6.58 -5.20
CA PHE A 45 0.43 6.38 -5.77
C PHE A 45 -0.69 6.53 -4.73
N ASN A 46 -0.44 6.14 -3.48
CA ASN A 46 -1.43 6.29 -2.40
C ASN A 46 -1.58 7.75 -2.00
N HIS A 47 -0.50 8.53 -2.00
CA HIS A 47 -0.57 9.98 -1.87
C HIS A 47 -1.39 10.57 -3.02
N ALA A 48 -1.13 10.16 -4.27
CA ALA A 48 -1.93 10.61 -5.41
C ALA A 48 -3.43 10.36 -5.21
N ILE A 49 -3.82 9.15 -4.79
CA ILE A 49 -5.23 8.82 -4.49
C ILE A 49 -5.81 9.77 -3.43
N ARG A 50 -5.12 9.96 -2.29
CA ARG A 50 -5.63 10.83 -1.21
C ARG A 50 -5.81 12.27 -1.67
N ALA A 51 -4.82 12.82 -2.38
CA ALA A 51 -4.86 14.20 -2.85
C ALA A 51 -5.96 14.44 -3.87
N VAL A 52 -6.13 13.54 -4.85
CA VAL A 52 -7.19 13.69 -5.85
C VAL A 52 -8.59 13.52 -5.26
N VAL A 53 -8.75 12.61 -4.30
CA VAL A 53 -10.02 12.45 -3.57
C VAL A 53 -10.31 13.70 -2.75
N ALA A 54 -9.32 14.22 -2.01
CA ALA A 54 -9.47 15.47 -1.26
C ALA A 54 -9.85 16.65 -2.16
N TYR A 55 -9.25 16.77 -3.35
CA TYR A 55 -9.63 17.76 -4.36
C TYR A 55 -11.07 17.57 -4.83
N ALA A 56 -11.46 16.32 -5.13
CA ALA A 56 -12.75 15.98 -5.70
C ALA A 56 -13.92 16.16 -4.71
N THR A 57 -13.70 15.85 -3.44
CA THR A 57 -14.73 15.85 -2.39
C THR A 57 -14.70 17.08 -1.49
N ALA A 58 -13.80 18.04 -1.73
CA ALA A 58 -13.76 19.27 -0.94
C ALA A 58 -15.07 20.05 -1.08
N THR A 59 -15.69 20.40 0.05
CA THR A 59 -16.92 21.19 0.11
C THR A 59 -16.74 22.48 0.90
N VAL A 60 -17.54 23.49 0.60
CA VAL A 60 -17.69 24.70 1.44
C VAL A 60 -18.70 24.43 2.56
N ALA A 61 -18.83 25.35 3.53
CA ALA A 61 -19.75 25.20 4.66
C ALA A 61 -21.22 24.96 4.25
N GLY A 62 -21.62 25.36 3.04
CA GLY A 62 -22.94 25.09 2.46
C GLY A 62 -23.10 23.73 1.77
N GLY A 63 -22.09 22.85 1.82
CA GLY A 63 -22.14 21.51 1.22
C GLY A 63 -21.84 21.46 -0.28
N GLU A 64 -21.76 22.59 -0.96
CA GLU A 64 -21.36 22.65 -2.37
C GLU A 64 -19.89 22.29 -2.56
N TYR A 65 -19.57 21.61 -3.66
CA TYR A 65 -18.19 21.29 -3.99
C TYR A 65 -17.37 22.54 -4.31
N VAL A 66 -16.19 22.63 -3.69
CA VAL A 66 -15.20 23.70 -3.92
C VAL A 66 -14.71 23.68 -5.37
N LYS A 67 -14.64 22.50 -5.99
CA LYS A 67 -14.18 22.31 -7.37
C LYS A 67 -15.26 21.66 -8.20
N GLN A 68 -15.62 22.32 -9.30
CA GLN A 68 -16.65 21.84 -10.24
C GLN A 68 -16.07 21.05 -11.42
N THR A 69 -14.76 21.15 -11.65
CA THR A 69 -14.06 20.54 -12.79
C THR A 69 -12.80 19.80 -12.35
N PRO A 70 -12.46 18.67 -13.00
CA PRO A 70 -11.20 17.98 -12.77
C PRO A 70 -9.99 18.71 -13.37
N GLY A 71 -10.19 19.78 -14.16
CA GLY A 71 -9.15 20.40 -15.00
C GLY A 71 -7.84 20.75 -14.27
N PHE A 72 -7.93 21.20 -13.01
CA PHE A 72 -6.78 21.65 -12.22
C PHE A 72 -6.27 20.62 -11.21
N ILE A 73 -6.73 19.37 -11.31
CA ILE A 73 -6.38 18.34 -10.32
C ILE A 73 -4.86 18.08 -10.26
N HIS A 74 -4.17 18.26 -11.38
CA HIS A 74 -2.74 18.00 -11.52
C HIS A 74 -1.85 19.17 -11.07
N GLU A 75 -2.43 20.35 -10.82
CA GLU A 75 -1.66 21.52 -10.39
C GLU A 75 -1.30 21.43 -8.90
N PRO A 76 -0.12 21.94 -8.50
CA PRO A 76 0.23 22.12 -7.10
C PRO A 76 -0.84 22.92 -6.36
N SER A 77 -1.33 22.39 -5.25
CA SER A 77 -2.36 23.03 -4.43
C SER A 77 -2.39 22.42 -3.03
N ARG A 78 -3.10 23.07 -2.09
CA ARG A 78 -3.23 22.59 -0.70
C ARG A 78 -3.67 21.14 -0.58
N PHE A 79 -4.42 20.59 -1.54
CA PHE A 79 -4.88 19.20 -1.50
C PHE A 79 -3.72 18.20 -1.61
N TRP A 80 -2.62 18.60 -2.24
CA TRP A 80 -1.38 17.83 -2.30
C TRP A 80 -0.56 17.99 -1.02
N ASP A 81 -0.47 19.21 -0.48
CA ASP A 81 0.32 19.47 0.73
C ASP A 81 -0.35 18.90 2.00
N ASP A 82 -1.67 19.05 2.13
CA ASP A 82 -2.43 18.63 3.31
C ASP A 82 -2.52 17.10 3.45
N THR A 83 -2.45 16.38 2.32
CA THR A 83 -2.60 14.91 2.30
C THR A 83 -1.27 14.14 2.39
N ALA A 84 -0.15 14.87 2.37
CA ALA A 84 1.17 14.38 2.78
C ALA A 84 2.07 15.53 3.28
N PRO A 85 1.88 16.00 4.53
CA PRO A 85 2.62 17.14 5.06
C PRO A 85 4.13 16.92 5.02
N THR A 86 4.83 17.76 4.26
CA THR A 86 6.28 17.74 4.12
C THR A 86 6.96 17.83 5.49
N GLY A 87 7.90 16.92 5.78
CA GLY A 87 8.64 16.89 7.06
C GLY A 87 8.03 16.00 8.15
N LYS A 88 6.78 15.55 8.03
CA LYS A 88 6.22 14.46 8.85
C LYS A 88 6.33 13.18 8.05
N GLY A 89 7.53 12.57 8.03
CA GLY A 89 7.86 11.40 7.23
C GLY A 89 6.67 10.45 7.06
N TYR A 90 6.05 10.49 5.88
CA TYR A 90 4.96 9.60 5.52
C TYR A 90 5.54 8.18 5.48
N LYS A 91 5.43 7.48 6.61
CA LYS A 91 5.67 6.05 6.66
C LYS A 91 4.38 5.41 6.20
N SER A 92 4.38 4.83 5.01
CA SER A 92 3.34 3.86 4.64
C SER A 92 3.18 2.89 5.82
N ALA A 93 1.94 2.53 6.16
CA ALA A 93 1.69 1.57 7.23
C ALA A 93 2.61 0.35 7.02
N PRO A 94 3.32 -0.12 8.06
CA PRO A 94 4.23 -1.24 7.93
C PRO A 94 3.45 -2.42 7.36
N ARG A 95 3.96 -2.98 6.25
CA ARG A 95 3.31 -4.11 5.60
C ARG A 95 3.42 -5.31 6.54
N VAL A 96 2.29 -5.88 6.90
CA VAL A 96 2.25 -7.07 7.76
C VAL A 96 2.80 -8.24 6.94
N MET A 97 3.87 -8.87 7.43
CA MET A 97 4.44 -10.07 6.81
C MET A 97 3.61 -11.29 7.16
N CYS A 98 3.59 -12.29 6.28
CA CYS A 98 2.93 -13.55 6.54
C CYS A 98 3.56 -14.25 7.76
N GLU A 99 2.72 -14.76 8.66
CA GLU A 99 3.15 -15.37 9.93
C GLU A 99 3.88 -16.72 9.75
N GLU A 100 3.72 -17.36 8.59
CA GLU A 100 4.38 -18.61 8.20
C GLU A 100 5.52 -18.39 7.19
N HIS A 101 5.34 -17.43 6.29
CA HIS A 101 6.30 -17.12 5.23
C HIS A 101 6.76 -15.67 5.33
N SER A 102 7.66 -15.39 6.25
CA SER A 102 8.10 -14.03 6.61
C SER A 102 8.72 -13.22 5.47
N THR A 103 9.07 -13.87 4.35
CA THR A 103 9.57 -13.25 3.12
C THR A 103 8.47 -12.66 2.25
N TYR A 104 7.20 -12.96 2.53
CA TYR A 104 6.05 -12.50 1.76
C TYR A 104 5.11 -11.66 2.62
N GLU A 105 4.40 -10.72 1.99
CA GLU A 105 3.36 -9.93 2.63
C GLU A 105 2.13 -10.80 2.93
N ALA A 106 1.50 -10.58 4.08
CA ALA A 106 0.42 -11.44 4.58
C ALA A 106 -0.71 -11.63 3.57
N HIS A 107 -1.17 -10.56 2.93
CA HIS A 107 -2.32 -10.59 2.01
C HIS A 107 -2.00 -11.13 0.61
N SER A 108 -0.73 -11.21 0.23
CA SER A 108 -0.30 -11.61 -1.12
C SER A 108 0.68 -12.77 -1.10
N CYS A 109 0.75 -13.51 0.02
CA CYS A 109 1.65 -14.64 0.17
C CYS A 109 1.33 -15.74 -0.84
N SER A 110 2.24 -15.96 -1.79
CA SER A 110 2.06 -16.95 -2.87
C SER A 110 1.89 -18.37 -2.33
N CYS A 111 2.59 -18.71 -1.24
CA CYS A 111 2.46 -20.02 -0.61
C CYS A 111 1.05 -20.20 0.00
N CYS A 112 0.55 -19.21 0.74
CA CYS A 112 -0.80 -19.27 1.30
C CYS A 112 -1.88 -19.35 0.21
N TRP A 113 -1.70 -18.65 -0.92
CA TRP A 113 -2.61 -18.75 -2.06
C TRP A 113 -2.55 -20.11 -2.75
N ALA A 114 -1.40 -20.79 -2.77
CA ALA A 114 -1.30 -22.17 -3.23
C ALA A 114 -2.14 -23.11 -2.34
N ASP A 115 -2.04 -22.96 -1.00
CA ASP A 115 -2.83 -23.75 -0.05
C ASP A 115 -4.34 -23.54 -0.23
N VAL A 116 -4.77 -22.30 -0.55
CA VAL A 116 -6.18 -21.99 -0.87
C VAL A 116 -6.62 -22.74 -2.12
N ASN A 117 -5.81 -22.74 -3.17
CA ASN A 117 -6.15 -23.40 -4.43
C ASN A 117 -6.24 -24.94 -4.31
N VAL A 118 -5.49 -25.54 -3.38
CA VAL A 118 -5.58 -26.99 -3.08
C VAL A 118 -6.60 -27.33 -2.00
N GLY A 119 -7.28 -26.32 -1.44
CA GLY A 119 -8.33 -26.49 -0.43
C GLY A 119 -7.84 -26.76 0.99
N GLU A 120 -6.55 -26.62 1.26
CA GLU A 120 -5.96 -26.79 2.61
C GLU A 120 -6.14 -25.54 3.48
N ARG A 121 -6.41 -24.39 2.87
CA ARG A 121 -6.60 -23.11 3.53
C ARG A 121 -7.85 -22.40 3.02
N THR A 122 -8.55 -21.68 3.89
CA THR A 122 -9.61 -20.75 3.44
C THR A 122 -9.03 -19.38 3.08
N GLU A 123 -9.64 -18.65 2.15
CA GLU A 123 -9.19 -17.30 1.76
C GLU A 123 -9.03 -16.35 2.97
N SER A 124 -9.88 -16.49 3.99
CA SER A 124 -9.83 -15.69 5.22
C SER A 124 -8.60 -15.94 6.11
N GLN A 125 -7.86 -17.02 5.83
CA GLN A 125 -6.68 -17.47 6.56
C GLN A 125 -5.37 -17.19 5.80
N VAL A 126 -5.43 -16.50 4.66
CA VAL A 126 -4.23 -16.07 3.92
C VAL A 126 -3.39 -15.16 4.81
N GLY A 127 -2.09 -15.46 4.91
CA GLY A 127 -1.14 -14.69 5.71
C GLY A 127 -1.13 -15.00 7.21
N LYS A 128 -2.11 -15.77 7.70
CA LYS A 128 -2.22 -16.18 9.11
C LYS A 128 -1.59 -17.56 9.32
N ARG A 129 -1.13 -17.81 10.55
CA ARG A 129 -0.62 -19.11 10.96
C ARG A 129 -1.75 -20.13 11.09
N LEU A 130 -1.66 -21.24 10.34
CA LEU A 130 -2.59 -22.37 10.41
C LEU A 130 -2.15 -23.37 11.48
N HIS A 131 -0.84 -23.64 11.55
CA HIS A 131 -0.31 -24.61 12.49
C HIS A 131 0.20 -23.92 13.76
N PRO A 132 -0.14 -24.42 14.96
CA PRO A 132 0.43 -23.90 16.18
C PRO A 132 1.96 -23.90 16.09
N ALA A 133 2.60 -22.85 16.61
CA ALA A 133 4.05 -22.75 16.64
C ALA A 133 4.60 -24.06 17.20
N HIS A 134 5.39 -24.79 16.41
CA HIS A 134 6.05 -25.97 16.94
C HIS A 134 6.94 -25.49 18.09
N PRO A 135 6.74 -25.98 19.34
CA PRO A 135 7.59 -25.55 20.43
C PRO A 135 9.04 -25.87 20.06
N PRO A 136 9.99 -24.99 20.40
CA PRO A 136 11.39 -25.23 20.11
C PRO A 136 11.74 -26.61 20.67
N ASN A 137 12.26 -27.49 19.81
CA ASN A 137 12.64 -28.84 20.23
C ASN A 137 13.66 -28.70 21.39
N PRO A 138 13.33 -29.11 22.61
CA PRO A 138 14.17 -28.88 23.78
C PRO A 138 15.54 -29.56 23.61
N GLY A 139 15.61 -30.66 22.86
CA GLY A 139 16.86 -31.35 22.54
C GLY A 139 17.80 -30.52 21.66
N LYS A 140 17.26 -29.76 20.68
CA LYS A 140 18.08 -28.85 19.86
C LYS A 140 18.58 -27.66 20.68
N ALA A 141 17.76 -27.11 21.56
CA ALA A 141 18.15 -26.00 22.43
C ALA A 141 19.26 -26.41 23.44
N GLN A 142 19.17 -27.62 24.00
CA GLN A 142 20.22 -28.17 24.86
C GLN A 142 21.51 -28.47 24.10
N ALA A 143 21.41 -29.04 22.88
CA ALA A 143 22.58 -29.30 22.03
C ALA A 143 23.32 -28.01 21.66
N VAL A 144 22.59 -26.93 21.32
CA VAL A 144 23.19 -25.61 21.05
C VAL A 144 23.87 -25.04 22.30
N LYS A 145 23.23 -25.13 23.48
CA LYS A 145 23.85 -24.69 24.75
C LYS A 145 25.11 -25.48 25.09
N GLN A 146 25.12 -26.79 24.87
CA GLN A 146 26.30 -27.63 25.09
C GLN A 146 27.42 -27.28 24.10
N ALA A 147 27.10 -27.08 22.81
CA ALA A 147 28.07 -26.69 21.79
C ALA A 147 28.70 -25.32 22.06
N ILE A 148 27.91 -24.34 22.52
CA ILE A 148 28.43 -23.03 22.93
C ILE A 148 29.37 -23.17 24.13
N LYS A 149 29.00 -24.02 25.11
CA LYS A 149 29.81 -24.25 26.31
C LYS A 149 31.15 -24.94 26.00
N THR A 150 31.17 -25.92 25.09
CA THR A 150 32.41 -26.57 24.66
C THR A 150 33.30 -25.63 23.84
N LEU A 151 32.73 -24.77 22.99
CA LEU A 151 33.50 -23.76 22.25
C LEU A 151 34.14 -22.73 23.20
N GLN A 152 33.43 -22.29 24.23
CA GLN A 152 33.96 -21.36 25.24
C GLN A 152 35.03 -22.00 26.13
N ALA A 153 34.89 -23.29 26.44
CA ALA A 153 35.89 -24.03 27.23
C ALA A 153 37.18 -24.31 26.45
N ALA A 154 37.14 -24.35 25.12
CA ALA A 154 38.31 -24.53 24.27
C ALA A 154 39.10 -23.24 24.00
N GLN A 155 38.63 -22.08 24.48
CA GLN A 155 39.26 -20.77 24.33
C GLN A 155 40.10 -20.33 25.56
N HIS A 156 40.24 -21.21 26.56
CA HIS A 156 41.09 -21.05 27.75
C HIS A 156 42.14 -22.15 27.80
#